data_AF-A0A7V0JVV9-F1
#
_entry.id   AF-A0A7V0JVV9-F1
#
_cell.length_a   1.000
_cell.length_b   1.000
_cell.length_c   1.000
_cell.angle_alpha   90.00
_cell.angle_beta   90.00
_cell.angle_gamma   90.00
#
_symmetry.space_group_name_H-M   'P 1'
#
loop_
_entity.id
_entity.type
_entity.pdbx_description
1 polymer ?
#
loop_
_entity_poly.entity_id
_entity_poly.type
_entity_poly.pdbx_seq_one_letter_code
_entity_poly.pdbx_strand_id
1 'polypeptide(L)' 'TIVMRARKIQRFMAQPFHVAEHFTGRKGVYVHIEDTVRGFKMICDGELDDVPEQAFYMAGTIDEVLERAKK' A
#
# COMPACT_ATOMS: atom_id res chain seq x y z
N THR A 1 1.76 14.14 -10.38
CA THR A 1 0.48 14.82 -10.69
C THR A 1 -0.60 14.30 -9.77
N ILE A 2 -1.66 15.08 -9.50
CA ILE A 2 -2.77 14.72 -8.60
C ILE A 2 -3.36 13.34 -8.93
N VAL A 3 -3.49 13.02 -10.22
CA VAL A 3 -3.99 11.73 -10.71
C VAL A 3 -3.12 10.55 -10.27
N MET A 4 -1.79 10.70 -10.29
CA MET A 4 -0.88 9.61 -9.88
C MET A 4 -1.00 9.32 -8.38
N ARG A 5 -1.10 10.35 -7.54
CA ARG A 5 -1.29 10.18 -6.10
C ARG A 5 -2.64 9.53 -5.79
N ALA A 6 -3.71 9.95 -6.46
CA ALA A 6 -5.03 9.33 -6.32
C ALA A 6 -5.03 7.84 -6.68
N ARG A 7 -4.33 7.45 -7.76
CA ARG A 7 -4.17 6.03 -8.14
C ARG A 7 -3.41 5.23 -7.09
N LYS A 8 -2.35 5.80 -6.48
CA LYS A 8 -1.60 5.16 -5.39
C LYS A 8 -2.45 4.97 -4.15
N ILE A 9 -3.24 5.98 -3.76
CA ILE A 9 -4.21 5.90 -2.66
C ILE A 9 -5.21 4.77 -2.92
N GLN A 10 -5.83 4.74 -4.12
CA GLN A 10 -6.78 3.71 -4.49
C GLN A 10 -6.18 2.29 -4.39
N ARG A 11 -4.93 2.11 -4.82
CA ARG A 11 -4.21 0.83 -4.75
C ARG A 11 -3.88 0.47 -3.30
N PHE A 12 -3.44 1.43 -2.49
CA PHE A 12 -3.05 1.24 -1.09
C PHE A 12 -4.23 0.88 -0.18
N MET A 13 -5.45 1.26 -0.56
CA MET A 13 -6.68 0.79 0.11
C MET A 13 -6.96 -0.71 -0.11
N ALA A 14 -6.30 -1.34 -1.10
CA ALA A 14 -6.43 -2.78 -1.31
C ALA A 14 -5.45 -3.53 -0.41
N GLN A 15 -5.99 -4.38 0.47
CA GLN A 15 -5.23 -5.14 1.47
C GLN A 15 -5.54 -6.64 1.35
N PRO A 16 -4.54 -7.52 1.53
CA PRO A 16 -4.79 -8.95 1.66
C PRO A 16 -5.50 -9.27 2.99
N PHE A 17 -6.65 -9.95 2.90
CA PHE A 17 -7.42 -10.36 4.07
C PHE A 17 -7.07 -11.78 4.51
N HIS A 18 -6.96 -11.99 5.82
CA HIS A 18 -6.71 -13.31 6.43
C HIS A 18 -7.74 -14.37 5.97
N VAL A 19 -9.01 -13.97 5.83
CA VAL A 19 -10.08 -14.89 5.35
C VAL A 19 -9.94 -15.26 3.87
N ALA A 20 -9.23 -14.43 3.09
CA ALA A 20 -9.02 -14.64 1.67
C ALA A 20 -7.71 -15.37 1.35
N GLU A 21 -6.90 -15.73 2.36
CA GLU A 21 -5.63 -16.43 2.17
C GLU A 21 -5.80 -17.75 1.41
N HIS A 22 -6.84 -18.51 1.74
CA HIS A 22 -7.11 -19.81 1.12
C HIS A 22 -7.42 -19.69 -0.38
N PHE A 23 -8.02 -18.59 -0.81
CA PHE A 23 -8.41 -18.36 -2.21
C PHE A 23 -7.33 -17.65 -3.02
N THR A 24 -6.58 -16.74 -2.39
CA THR A 24 -5.62 -15.86 -3.08
C THR A 24 -4.18 -16.35 -2.99
N GLY A 25 -3.86 -17.24 -2.04
CA GLY A 25 -2.50 -17.66 -1.73
C GLY A 25 -1.62 -16.56 -1.12
N ARG A 26 -2.18 -15.36 -0.86
CA ARG A 26 -1.47 -14.24 -0.25
C ARG A 26 -1.78 -14.19 1.23
N LYS A 27 -0.74 -14.14 2.06
CA LYS A 27 -0.89 -13.99 3.50
C LYS A 27 -1.59 -12.67 3.82
N GLY A 28 -2.63 -12.74 4.64
CA GLY A 28 -3.32 -11.61 5.21
C GLY A 28 -2.38 -10.81 6.09
N VAL A 29 -2.60 -9.51 6.09
CA VAL A 29 -1.82 -8.58 6.92
C VAL A 29 -2.80 -7.83 7.80
N TYR A 30 -2.45 -7.62 9.06
CA TYR A 30 -3.14 -6.68 9.93
C TYR A 30 -2.33 -5.39 9.98
N VAL A 31 -2.99 -4.25 9.79
CA VAL A 31 -2.34 -2.93 9.75
C VAL A 31 -2.88 -2.11 10.91
N HIS A 32 -1.98 -1.55 11.72
CA HIS A 32 -2.37 -0.66 12.82
C HIS A 32 -2.86 0.69 12.27
N ILE A 33 -3.69 1.37 13.05
CA ILE A 33 -4.25 2.67 12.67
C ILE A 33 -3.14 3.70 12.45
N GLU A 34 -2.12 3.70 13.31
CA GLU A 34 -0.98 4.60 13.25
C GLU A 34 -0.19 4.45 11.93
N ASP A 35 0.05 3.20 11.51
CA ASP A 35 0.71 2.89 10.24
C ASP A 35 -0.13 3.27 9.02
N THR A 36 -1.46 3.11 9.14
CA THR A 36 -2.40 3.51 8.09
C THR A 36 -2.32 5.02 7.88
N VAL A 37 -2.46 5.80 8.96
CA VAL A 37 -2.40 7.27 8.91
C VAL A 37 -1.05 7.76 8.39
N ARG A 38 0.05 7.15 8.86
CA ARG A 38 1.41 7.43 8.37
C ARG A 38 1.51 7.19 6.86
N GLY A 39 1.08 6.02 6.39
CA GLY A 39 1.16 5.66 4.97
C GLY A 39 0.37 6.61 4.07
N PHE A 40 -0.88 6.93 4.42
CA PHE A 40 -1.68 7.88 3.66
C PHE A 40 -1.09 9.29 3.66
N LYS A 41 -0.54 9.74 4.81
CA LYS A 41 0.13 11.04 4.92
C LYS A 41 1.33 11.13 3.95
N MET A 42 2.20 10.12 3.93
CA MET A 42 3.36 10.09 3.03
C MET A 42 2.97 10.14 1.53
N ILE A 43 1.88 9.47 1.15
CA ILE A 43 1.37 9.52 -0.24
C ILE A 43 0.83 10.92 -0.57
N CYS A 44 0.09 11.54 0.35
CA CYS A 44 -0.48 12.88 0.17
C CYS A 44 0.62 13.96 0.09
N ASP A 45 1.61 13.88 0.99
CA ASP A 45 2.74 14.80 1.08
C ASP A 45 3.69 14.64 -0.13
N GLY A 46 3.61 13.53 -0.86
CA GLY A 46 4.34 13.30 -2.11
C GLY A 46 5.70 12.63 -1.92
N GLU A 47 6.01 12.18 -0.70
CA GLU A 47 7.28 11.50 -0.37
C GLU A 47 7.49 10.21 -1.16
N LEU A 48 6.41 9.65 -1.71
CA LEU A 48 6.41 8.39 -2.45
C LEU A 48 6.08 8.58 -3.93
N ASP A 49 6.27 9.78 -4.48
CA ASP A 49 5.97 10.07 -5.89
C ASP A 49 6.81 9.24 -6.87
N ASP A 50 8.05 8.90 -6.50
CA ASP A 50 8.96 8.07 -7.32
C ASP A 50 8.65 6.57 -7.27
N VAL A 51 7.81 6.14 -6.31
CA VAL A 51 7.44 4.74 -6.15
C VAL A 51 6.39 4.33 -7.20
N PRO A 52 6.56 3.20 -7.91
CA PRO A 52 5.59 2.74 -8.90
C PRO A 52 4.25 2.35 -8.26
N GLU A 53 3.13 2.65 -8.93
CA GLU A 53 1.77 2.38 -8.41
C GLU A 53 1.50 0.89 -8.11
N GLN A 54 2.24 0.00 -8.78
CA GLN A 54 2.11 -1.45 -8.60
C GLN A 54 2.61 -1.91 -7.23
N ALA A 55 3.57 -1.19 -6.62
CA ALA A 55 4.07 -1.51 -5.30
C ALA A 55 2.99 -1.32 -4.21
N PHE A 56 2.04 -0.41 -4.45
CA PHE A 56 0.92 -0.12 -3.53
C PHE A 56 -0.22 -1.14 -3.61
N TYR A 57 -0.24 -2.01 -4.62
CA TYR A 57 -1.34 -2.95 -4.79
C TYR A 57 -1.22 -4.12 -3.82
N MET A 58 -2.25 -4.36 -2.99
CA MET A 58 -2.29 -5.50 -2.06
C MET A 58 -1.09 -5.52 -1.12
N ALA A 59 -0.67 -4.33 -0.69
CA ALA A 59 0.32 -4.12 0.36
C ALA A 59 -0.41 -3.90 1.69
N GLY A 60 0.18 -4.34 2.80
CA GLY A 60 -0.33 -4.05 4.13
C GLY A 60 0.17 -2.70 4.63
N THR A 61 1.47 -2.60 4.91
CA THR A 61 2.09 -1.37 5.44
C THR A 61 2.83 -0.60 4.36
N ILE A 62 3.15 0.67 4.65
CA ILE A 62 3.93 1.50 3.74
C ILE A 62 5.37 1.01 3.59
N ASP A 63 5.91 0.36 4.62
CA ASP A 63 7.25 -0.21 4.57
C ASP A 63 7.30 -1.39 3.59
N GLU A 64 6.25 -2.21 3.52
CA GLU A 64 6.12 -3.27 2.52
C GLU A 64 6.09 -2.70 1.10
N VAL A 65 5.42 -1.56 0.88
CA VAL A 65 5.43 -0.86 -0.41
C VAL A 65 6.85 -0.46 -0.80
N LEU A 66 7.62 0.10 0.14
CA LEU A 66 9.01 0.49 -0.08
C LEU A 66 9.93 -0.71 -0.34
N GLU A 67 9.72 -1.83 0.34
CA GLU A 67 10.46 -3.07 0.07
C GLU A 67 10.15 -3.62 -1.32
N ARG A 68 8.89 -3.60 -1.73
CA ARG A 68 8.47 -4.02 -3.07
C ARG A 68 9.02 -3.10 -4.16
N ALA A 69 9.16 -1.80 -3.87
CA ALA A 69 9.71 -0.83 -4.82
C ALA A 69 11.22 -1.01 -5.07
N LYS A 70 11.93 -1.68 -4.16
CA LYS A 70 13.37 -1.98 -4.30
C LYS A 70 13.64 -3.24 -5.12
N LYS A 71 12.62 -4.07 -5.36
CA LYS A 71 12.70 -5.29 -6.18
C LYS A 71 12.33 -4.97 -7.63
#